data_AF-A0A7J9EPJ7-F1
#
_entry.id   AF-A0A7J9EPJ7-F1
#
_cell.length_a   1.000
_cell.length_b   1.000
_cell.length_c   1.000
_cell.angle_alpha   90.00
_cell.angle_beta   90.00
_cell.angle_gamma   90.00
#
_symmetry.space_group_name_H-M   'P 1'
#
loop_
_entity.id
_entity.type
_entity.pdbx_description
1 polymer ?
#
loop_
_entity_poly.entity_id
_entity_poly.type
_entity_poly.pdbx_seq_one_letter_code
_entity_poly.pdbx_strand_id
1 'polypeptide(L)'
;MSASVSVSPASETGKLGNRSDGWKVLTLENGVEISKRRSGSLHMFRSRWVLRSVSPQQFITVANAIDAAKQWDSELVEGRYIKDLEDNLSIIRLRFGDNSKPLFRKREFIVYERRETMEDGTLVVAVASLPKEIAAGLLPQQNNAIRGFLLQSGWVVEKLEDINSCIVTYVVQLDPAGWLPKWFVNRLNTKLVMIIEDLRKLVQTTAPH
;
A
#
# COMPACT_ATOMS: atom_id res chain seq x y z
N MET A 1 25.41 43.51 15.54
CA MET A 1 26.04 42.65 16.54
C MET A 1 25.87 41.22 16.09
N SER A 2 26.93 40.66 15.52
CA SER A 2 26.98 39.29 15.02
C SER A 2 27.15 38.32 16.19
N ALA A 3 26.32 37.29 16.26
CA ALA A 3 26.54 36.15 17.14
C ALA A 3 26.70 34.92 16.25
N SER A 4 27.96 34.56 16.03
CA SER A 4 28.41 33.30 15.47
C SER A 4 28.12 32.18 16.46
N VAL A 5 27.36 31.17 16.05
CA VAL A 5 27.22 29.90 16.78
C VAL A 5 28.00 28.82 16.04
N SER A 6 29.02 28.34 16.73
CA SER A 6 29.98 27.32 16.34
C SER A 6 29.29 25.98 16.10
N VAL A 7 29.56 25.35 14.96
CA VAL A 7 29.21 23.94 14.69
C VAL A 7 30.39 23.06 15.09
N SER A 8 30.14 22.01 15.87
CA SER A 8 31.02 20.85 16.00
C SER A 8 30.20 19.59 16.25
N PRO A 9 30.65 18.42 15.76
CA PRO A 9 29.79 17.30 15.41
C PRO A 9 29.57 16.37 16.62
N ALA A 10 28.32 16.13 16.97
CA ALA A 10 27.96 15.11 17.95
C ALA A 10 27.17 13.99 17.26
N SER A 11 27.87 12.88 17.08
CA SER A 11 27.28 11.56 16.89
C SER A 11 26.44 11.22 18.13
N GLU A 12 25.13 11.42 18.05
CA GLU A 12 24.18 10.87 19.03
C GLU A 12 23.03 10.18 18.29
N THR A 13 23.29 8.94 17.90
CA THR A 13 22.26 7.93 17.70
C THR A 13 21.71 7.56 19.08
N GLY A 14 20.56 8.13 19.44
CA GLY A 14 19.94 7.78 20.72
C GLY A 14 18.67 8.53 21.07
N LYS A 15 17.53 7.84 20.89
CA LYS A 15 16.26 8.07 21.59
C LYS A 15 15.46 9.31 21.16
N LEU A 16 14.80 9.22 20.01
CA LEU A 16 13.54 9.94 19.83
C LEU A 16 12.39 9.16 20.51
N GLY A 17 11.66 9.88 21.34
CA GLY A 17 10.80 9.36 22.40
C GLY A 17 9.65 8.47 21.94
N ASN A 18 9.51 7.37 22.67
CA ASN A 18 8.40 6.43 22.62
C ASN A 18 7.12 7.08 23.20
N ARG A 19 6.40 7.86 22.39
CA ARG A 19 4.93 7.89 22.46
C ARG A 19 4.46 6.85 21.46
N SER A 20 4.20 5.62 21.89
CA SER A 20 3.85 4.55 20.96
C SER A 20 2.57 4.94 20.22
N ASP A 21 2.70 5.33 18.97
CA ASP A 21 1.67 5.68 17.96
C ASP A 21 0.71 4.50 17.62
N GLY A 22 0.70 3.49 18.48
CA GLY A 22 -0.05 2.24 18.38
C GLY A 22 0.60 1.19 17.48
N TRP A 23 1.69 1.50 16.78
CA TRP A 23 2.36 0.55 15.90
C TRP A 23 3.32 -0.36 16.66
N LYS A 24 3.17 -1.66 16.46
CA LYS A 24 4.07 -2.69 16.96
C LYS A 24 4.86 -3.27 15.80
N VAL A 25 6.18 -3.13 15.83
CA VAL A 25 7.08 -3.76 14.85
C VAL A 25 6.97 -5.28 14.95
N LEU A 26 6.83 -5.93 13.78
CA LEU A 26 6.80 -7.37 13.60
C LEU A 26 8.13 -7.90 13.07
N THR A 27 8.71 -7.17 12.10
CA THR A 27 9.92 -7.55 11.38
C THR A 27 10.72 -6.29 11.07
N LEU A 28 12.03 -6.36 11.22
CA LEU A 28 12.97 -5.33 10.78
C LEU A 28 14.20 -6.01 10.19
N GLU A 29 14.18 -6.24 8.87
CA GLU A 29 15.20 -7.01 8.16
C GLU A 29 15.46 -6.40 6.77
N ASN A 30 16.72 -6.37 6.32
CA ASN A 30 17.11 -5.89 4.99
C ASN A 30 16.58 -4.49 4.60
N GLY A 31 16.42 -3.61 5.61
CA GLY A 31 15.88 -2.25 5.43
C GLY A 31 14.36 -2.16 5.34
N VAL A 32 13.64 -3.29 5.45
CA VAL A 32 12.17 -3.36 5.57
C VAL A 32 11.80 -3.31 7.03
N GLU A 33 10.90 -2.41 7.40
CA GLU A 33 10.16 -2.45 8.66
C GLU A 33 8.72 -2.85 8.38
N ILE A 34 8.28 -3.97 8.95
CA ILE A 34 6.86 -4.34 8.99
C ILE A 34 6.35 -4.09 10.39
N SER A 35 5.24 -3.36 10.49
CA SER A 35 4.57 -3.08 11.75
C SER A 35 3.06 -3.33 11.63
N LYS A 36 2.43 -3.57 12.78
CA LYS A 36 0.99 -3.75 12.89
C LYS A 36 0.40 -2.85 13.97
N ARG A 37 -0.81 -2.37 13.75
CA ARG A 37 -1.59 -1.62 14.73
C ARG A 37 -2.99 -2.22 14.84
N ARG A 38 -3.50 -2.34 16.07
CA ARG A 38 -4.90 -2.72 16.28
C ARG A 38 -5.80 -1.53 15.91
N SER A 39 -6.84 -1.78 15.10
CA SER A 39 -7.79 -0.76 14.64
C SER A 39 -9.20 -1.35 14.70
N GLY A 40 -9.89 -1.13 15.82
CA GLY A 40 -11.17 -1.78 16.13
C GLY A 40 -11.05 -3.30 16.22
N SER A 41 -11.86 -4.01 15.43
CA SER A 41 -11.88 -5.48 15.31
C SER A 41 -10.83 -6.02 14.33
N LEU A 42 -10.22 -5.15 13.52
CA LEU A 42 -9.25 -5.51 12.49
C LEU A 42 -7.84 -5.06 12.88
N HIS A 43 -6.85 -5.58 12.16
CA HIS A 43 -5.49 -5.10 12.22
C HIS A 43 -5.18 -4.30 10.96
N MET A 44 -4.44 -3.23 11.16
CA MET A 44 -3.80 -2.48 10.09
C MET A 44 -2.32 -2.87 10.07
N PHE A 45 -1.76 -3.02 8.88
CA PHE A 45 -0.36 -3.32 8.66
C PHE A 45 0.30 -2.20 7.88
N ARG A 46 1.58 -2.00 8.16
CA ARG A 46 2.43 -1.04 7.48
C ARG A 46 3.74 -1.72 7.14
N SER A 47 4.18 -1.58 5.90
CA SER A 47 5.57 -1.82 5.52
C SER A 47 6.21 -0.50 5.16
N ARG A 48 7.44 -0.28 5.62
CA ARG A 48 8.25 0.88 5.27
C ARG A 48 9.61 0.39 4.81
N TRP A 49 10.02 0.79 3.61
CA TRP A 49 11.29 0.36 3.02
C TRP A 49 12.05 1.52 2.42
N VAL A 50 13.35 1.57 2.70
CA VAL A 50 14.32 2.39 1.96
C VAL A 50 14.75 1.61 0.72
N LEU A 51 14.29 2.04 -0.45
CA LEU A 51 14.69 1.48 -1.74
C LEU A 51 15.88 2.28 -2.29
N ARG A 52 17.04 1.63 -2.33
CA ARG A 52 18.25 2.18 -2.96
C ARG A 52 18.30 1.83 -4.44
N SER A 53 18.81 2.75 -5.25
CA SER A 53 18.92 2.60 -6.72
C SER A 53 17.55 2.42 -7.40
N VAL A 54 16.51 2.99 -6.82
CA VAL A 54 15.14 3.08 -7.35
C VAL A 54 14.65 4.51 -7.08
N SER A 55 14.42 5.28 -8.13
CA SER A 55 13.84 6.62 -7.99
C SER A 55 12.33 6.54 -7.68
N PRO A 56 11.74 7.58 -7.05
CA PRO A 56 10.30 7.65 -6.84
C PRO A 56 9.49 7.41 -8.12
N GLN A 57 9.93 8.00 -9.24
CA GLN A 57 9.26 7.89 -10.54
C GLN A 57 9.28 6.45 -11.06
N GLN A 58 10.44 5.78 -10.99
CA GLN A 58 10.56 4.37 -11.38
C GLN A 58 9.63 3.48 -10.56
N PHE A 59 9.59 3.70 -9.24
CA PHE A 59 8.69 2.93 -8.37
C PHE A 59 7.22 3.18 -8.72
N ILE A 60 6.83 4.41 -9.00
CA ILE A 60 5.42 4.75 -9.26
C ILE A 60 4.93 4.23 -10.60
N THR A 61 5.79 4.19 -11.62
CA THR A 61 5.45 3.54 -12.90
C THR A 61 4.93 2.12 -12.68
N VAL A 62 5.55 1.38 -11.75
CA VAL A 62 5.11 0.02 -11.39
C VAL A 62 4.20 -0.02 -10.16
N ALA A 63 3.97 1.06 -9.42
CA ALA A 63 3.04 1.06 -8.29
C ALA A 63 1.63 1.50 -8.70
N ASN A 64 1.42 1.80 -9.99
CA ASN A 64 0.10 2.10 -10.55
C ASN A 64 -0.86 0.92 -10.32
N ALA A 65 -1.88 1.18 -9.50
CA ALA A 65 -2.57 0.16 -8.73
C ALA A 65 -3.33 -0.90 -9.55
N ILE A 66 -3.68 -0.64 -10.81
CA ILE A 66 -4.37 -1.63 -11.65
C ILE A 66 -3.40 -2.39 -12.55
N ASP A 67 -2.56 -1.67 -13.27
CA ASP A 67 -1.74 -2.27 -14.33
C ASP A 67 -0.58 -3.07 -13.76
N ALA A 68 -0.05 -2.62 -12.63
CA ALA A 68 0.95 -3.39 -11.91
C ALA A 68 0.33 -4.50 -11.07
N ALA A 69 -0.84 -4.28 -10.46
CA ALA A 69 -1.44 -5.31 -9.60
C ALA A 69 -1.72 -6.62 -10.34
N LYS A 70 -2.03 -6.56 -11.63
CA LYS A 70 -2.12 -7.78 -12.46
C LYS A 70 -0.78 -8.46 -12.70
N GLN A 71 0.33 -7.72 -12.68
CA GLN A 71 1.67 -8.23 -12.98
C GLN A 71 2.29 -8.93 -11.76
N TRP A 72 2.05 -8.44 -10.55
CA TRP A 72 2.62 -9.03 -9.33
C TRP A 72 1.60 -9.84 -8.50
N ASP A 73 0.29 -9.58 -8.61
CA ASP A 73 -0.74 -10.37 -7.94
C ASP A 73 -1.38 -11.37 -8.91
N SER A 74 -0.81 -12.57 -8.96
CA SER A 74 -1.37 -13.68 -9.73
C SER A 74 -2.77 -14.10 -9.28
N GLU A 75 -3.24 -13.64 -8.11
CA GLU A 75 -4.59 -13.90 -7.63
C GLU A 75 -5.60 -12.85 -8.16
N LEU A 76 -5.16 -11.68 -8.62
CA LEU A 76 -5.99 -10.63 -9.20
C LEU A 76 -6.28 -10.90 -10.68
N VAL A 77 -7.53 -11.24 -11.00
CA VAL A 77 -7.97 -11.56 -12.37
C VAL A 77 -8.58 -10.36 -13.10
N GLU A 78 -8.95 -9.31 -12.37
CA GLU A 78 -9.53 -8.09 -12.94
C GLU A 78 -9.11 -6.89 -12.09
N GLY A 79 -8.53 -5.90 -12.77
CA GLY A 79 -8.47 -4.52 -12.31
C GLY A 79 -9.09 -3.70 -13.44
N ARG A 80 -10.27 -3.13 -13.18
CA ARG A 80 -11.08 -2.42 -14.17
C ARG A 80 -11.43 -1.03 -13.65
N TYR A 81 -11.02 0.00 -14.37
CA TYR A 81 -11.52 1.36 -14.16
C TYR A 81 -13.02 1.39 -14.49
N ILE A 82 -13.82 1.87 -13.53
CA ILE A 82 -15.26 2.02 -13.69
C ILE A 82 -15.57 3.44 -14.17
N LYS A 83 -15.01 4.44 -13.50
CA LYS A 83 -15.33 5.85 -13.71
C LYS A 83 -14.24 6.74 -13.12
N ASP A 84 -13.87 7.79 -13.85
CA ASP A 84 -13.09 8.91 -13.30
C ASP A 84 -14.05 9.96 -12.73
N LEU A 85 -13.79 10.40 -11.50
CA LEU A 85 -14.54 11.45 -10.81
C LEU A 85 -13.84 12.80 -10.93
N GLU A 86 -12.51 12.79 -10.84
CA GLU A 86 -11.60 13.92 -11.01
C GLU A 86 -10.31 13.40 -11.69
N ASP A 87 -9.44 14.30 -12.16
CA ASP A 87 -8.15 13.92 -12.77
C ASP A 87 -7.29 13.01 -11.88
N ASN A 88 -7.52 13.11 -10.58
CA ASN A 88 -6.75 12.40 -9.57
C ASN A 88 -7.61 11.49 -8.68
N LEU A 89 -8.86 11.23 -9.06
CA LEU A 89 -9.80 10.41 -8.32
C LEU A 89 -10.57 9.47 -9.25
N SER A 90 -10.33 8.16 -9.12
CA SER A 90 -10.97 7.14 -9.96
C SER A 90 -11.68 6.08 -9.12
N ILE A 91 -12.76 5.51 -9.66
CA ILE A 91 -13.44 4.34 -9.12
C ILE A 91 -12.97 3.09 -9.87
N ILE A 92 -12.58 2.08 -9.12
CA ILE A 92 -11.93 0.87 -9.61
C ILE A 92 -12.64 -0.36 -9.06
N ARG A 93 -12.80 -1.37 -9.92
CA ARG A 93 -13.15 -2.73 -9.51
C ARG A 93 -11.90 -3.61 -9.50
N LEU A 94 -11.69 -4.31 -8.39
CA LEU A 94 -10.71 -5.37 -8.24
C LEU A 94 -11.44 -6.70 -8.06
N ARG A 95 -11.06 -7.75 -8.80
CA ARG A 95 -11.65 -9.09 -8.69
C ARG A 95 -10.57 -10.15 -8.59
N PHE A 96 -10.75 -11.05 -7.63
CA PHE A 96 -9.91 -12.21 -7.40
C PHE A 96 -10.60 -13.48 -7.92
N GLY A 97 -9.84 -14.28 -8.67
CA GLY A 97 -10.37 -15.39 -9.46
C GLY A 97 -10.58 -16.68 -8.68
N ASP A 98 -10.94 -17.73 -9.41
CA ASP A 98 -11.03 -19.09 -8.85
C ASP A 98 -9.65 -19.71 -8.57
N ASN A 99 -8.60 -19.19 -9.22
CA ASN A 99 -7.21 -19.60 -8.99
C ASN A 99 -6.58 -18.97 -7.74
N SER A 100 -7.25 -17.99 -7.11
CA SER A 100 -6.80 -17.45 -5.82
C SER A 100 -6.80 -18.54 -4.74
N LYS A 101 -6.11 -18.26 -3.63
CA LYS A 101 -6.05 -19.21 -2.50
C LYS A 101 -7.46 -19.65 -2.09
N PRO A 102 -7.70 -20.93 -1.72
CA PRO A 102 -9.04 -21.46 -1.46
C PRO A 102 -9.92 -20.58 -0.56
N LEU A 103 -9.29 -19.95 0.43
CA LEU A 103 -9.94 -19.08 1.41
C LEU A 103 -10.14 -17.62 0.91
N PHE A 104 -9.60 -17.22 -0.23
CA PHE A 104 -9.71 -15.85 -0.81
C PHE A 104 -10.26 -15.81 -2.26
N ARG A 105 -10.82 -16.91 -2.77
CA ARG A 105 -11.47 -16.98 -4.09
C ARG A 105 -12.70 -16.10 -4.22
N LYS A 106 -12.99 -15.63 -5.43
CA LYS A 106 -14.22 -14.91 -5.79
C LYS A 106 -14.46 -13.64 -4.95
N ARG A 107 -13.39 -13.02 -4.43
CA ARG A 107 -13.50 -11.73 -3.73
C ARG A 107 -13.52 -10.61 -4.74
N GLU A 108 -14.33 -9.60 -4.48
CA GLU A 108 -14.27 -8.34 -5.20
C GLU A 108 -14.21 -7.15 -4.26
N PHE A 109 -13.58 -6.09 -4.73
CA PHE A 109 -13.51 -4.79 -4.06
C PHE A 109 -13.89 -3.72 -5.06
N ILE A 110 -14.73 -2.78 -4.62
CA ILE A 110 -15.01 -1.55 -5.36
C ILE A 110 -14.45 -0.42 -4.54
N VAL A 111 -13.44 0.23 -5.08
CA VAL A 111 -12.62 1.21 -4.38
C VAL A 111 -12.63 2.53 -5.13
N TYR A 112 -12.50 3.63 -4.39
CA TYR A 112 -11.94 4.84 -4.97
C TYR A 112 -10.44 4.82 -4.74
N GLU A 113 -9.72 5.43 -5.67
CA GLU A 113 -8.30 5.70 -5.57
C GLU A 113 -8.08 7.19 -5.83
N ARG A 114 -7.38 7.85 -4.90
CA ARG A 114 -6.93 9.23 -5.04
C ARG A 114 -5.41 9.28 -5.14
N ARG A 115 -4.88 10.07 -6.06
CA ARG A 115 -3.44 10.28 -6.23
C ARG A 115 -3.13 11.76 -6.00
N GLU A 116 -2.12 12.06 -5.21
CA GLU A 116 -1.70 13.43 -4.93
C GLU A 116 -0.18 13.53 -4.98
N THR A 117 0.34 14.60 -5.56
CA THR A 117 1.76 14.96 -5.48
C THR A 117 1.86 16.19 -4.59
N MET A 118 2.55 16.06 -3.46
CA MET A 118 2.78 17.15 -2.53
C MET A 118 3.83 18.13 -3.07
N GLU A 119 3.91 19.33 -2.49
CA GLU A 119 4.85 20.38 -2.91
C GLU A 119 6.32 19.95 -2.82
N ASP A 120 6.65 19.10 -1.84
CA ASP A 120 7.98 18.55 -1.66
C ASP A 120 8.31 17.41 -2.65
N GLY A 121 7.35 17.02 -3.50
CA GLY A 121 7.45 15.92 -4.45
C GLY A 121 7.09 14.56 -3.87
N THR A 122 6.62 14.49 -2.62
CA THR A 122 6.08 13.26 -2.03
C THR A 122 4.81 12.84 -2.76
N LEU A 123 4.75 11.57 -3.15
CA LEU A 123 3.65 11.02 -3.91
C LEU A 123 2.79 10.16 -3.00
N VAL A 124 1.49 10.46 -2.95
CA VAL A 124 0.53 9.80 -2.08
C VAL A 124 -0.57 9.18 -2.92
N VAL A 125 -0.82 7.89 -2.71
CA VAL A 125 -1.93 7.17 -3.31
C VAL A 125 -2.78 6.60 -2.19
N ALA A 126 -4.03 7.05 -2.08
CA ALA A 126 -4.97 6.59 -1.08
C ALA A 126 -6.09 5.79 -1.74
N VAL A 127 -6.36 4.60 -1.21
CA VAL A 127 -7.35 3.66 -1.74
C VAL A 127 -8.27 3.20 -0.63
N ALA A 128 -9.57 3.29 -0.83
CA ALA A 128 -10.54 2.71 0.10
C ALA A 128 -11.81 2.29 -0.61
N SER A 129 -12.54 1.35 -0.01
CA SER A 129 -13.82 0.90 -0.55
C SER A 129 -14.86 2.01 -0.54
N LEU A 130 -15.66 2.05 -1.61
CA LEU A 130 -16.88 2.85 -1.60
C LEU A 130 -17.83 2.36 -0.50
N PRO A 131 -18.65 3.25 0.09
CA PRO A 131 -19.77 2.85 0.93
C PRO A 131 -20.63 1.80 0.24
N LYS A 132 -21.15 0.83 1.01
CA LYS A 132 -21.81 -0.37 0.46
C LYS A 132 -22.97 -0.03 -0.46
N GLU A 133 -23.73 0.99 -0.11
CA GLU A 133 -24.92 1.46 -0.81
C GLU A 133 -24.53 2.06 -2.17
N ILE A 134 -23.48 2.90 -2.18
CA ILE A 134 -22.94 3.51 -3.41
C ILE A 134 -22.35 2.42 -4.31
N ALA A 135 -21.56 1.51 -3.73
CA ALA A 135 -20.98 0.38 -4.46
C ALA A 135 -22.07 -0.52 -5.07
N ALA A 136 -23.17 -0.78 -4.35
CA ALA A 136 -24.28 -1.58 -4.84
C ALA A 136 -25.07 -0.89 -5.97
N GLY A 137 -25.25 0.44 -5.88
CA GLY A 137 -25.89 1.23 -6.93
C GLY A 137 -25.06 1.33 -8.21
N LEU A 138 -23.73 1.42 -8.09
CA LEU A 138 -22.82 1.46 -9.25
C LEU A 138 -22.59 0.09 -9.87
N LEU A 139 -22.42 -0.94 -9.04
CA LEU A 139 -22.16 -2.29 -9.49
C LEU A 139 -22.81 -3.28 -8.51
N PRO A 140 -24.01 -3.80 -8.82
CA PRO A 140 -24.68 -4.78 -7.97
C PRO A 140 -23.79 -6.01 -7.73
N GLN A 141 -23.79 -6.51 -6.50
CA GLN A 141 -23.03 -7.71 -6.14
C GLN A 141 -23.55 -8.91 -6.92
N GLN A 142 -22.64 -9.61 -7.60
CA GLN A 142 -22.98 -10.80 -8.36
C GLN A 142 -23.18 -11.99 -7.40
N ASN A 143 -24.14 -12.87 -7.69
CA ASN A 143 -24.55 -13.98 -6.81
C ASN A 143 -23.41 -14.91 -6.34
N ASN A 144 -22.26 -14.91 -7.04
CA ASN A 144 -21.11 -15.76 -6.72
C ASN A 144 -19.88 -15.00 -6.21
N ALA A 145 -19.96 -13.68 -6.03
CA ALA A 145 -18.85 -12.87 -5.54
C ALA A 145 -19.03 -12.50 -4.06
N ILE A 146 -17.95 -12.57 -3.29
CA ILE A 146 -17.89 -12.07 -1.91
C ILE A 146 -17.32 -10.66 -1.98
N ARG A 147 -18.14 -9.65 -1.72
CA ARG A 147 -17.68 -8.26 -1.68
C ARG A 147 -16.96 -8.00 -0.35
N GLY A 148 -15.64 -7.87 -0.43
CA GLY A 148 -14.83 -7.42 0.69
C GLY A 148 -14.93 -5.90 0.87
N PHE A 149 -14.36 -5.41 1.96
CA PHE A 149 -14.32 -4.00 2.29
C PHE A 149 -12.90 -3.58 2.67
N LEU A 150 -12.28 -2.77 1.82
CA LEU A 150 -10.97 -2.20 2.04
C LEU A 150 -11.13 -0.90 2.82
N LEU A 151 -10.85 -0.91 4.13
CA LEU A 151 -11.06 0.27 4.97
C LEU A 151 -10.09 1.39 4.57
N GLN A 152 -8.84 1.02 4.33
CA GLN A 152 -7.80 1.92 3.84
C GLN A 152 -6.65 1.09 3.28
N SER A 153 -6.05 1.60 2.23
CA SER A 153 -4.82 1.11 1.65
C SER A 153 -4.13 2.28 0.98
N GLY A 154 -2.83 2.23 0.81
CA GLY A 154 -2.17 3.30 0.08
C GLY A 154 -0.67 3.31 0.22
N TRP A 155 -0.08 4.15 -0.61
CA TRP A 155 1.35 4.33 -0.75
C TRP A 155 1.71 5.77 -0.41
N VAL A 156 2.82 5.94 0.30
CA VAL A 156 3.54 7.20 0.40
C VAL A 156 4.94 6.93 -0.13
N VAL A 157 5.32 7.65 -1.18
CA VAL A 157 6.63 7.53 -1.83
C VAL A 157 7.36 8.86 -1.66
N GLU A 158 8.38 8.84 -0.82
CA GLU A 158 9.18 10.01 -0.46
C GLU A 158 10.52 9.93 -1.20
N LYS A 159 10.93 11.04 -1.83
CA LYS A 159 12.26 11.15 -2.42
C LYS A 159 13.32 11.23 -1.31
N LEU A 160 14.48 10.62 -1.53
CA LEU A 160 15.66 10.86 -0.71
C LEU A 160 16.57 11.89 -1.38
N GLU A 161 17.52 12.45 -0.62
CA GLU A 161 18.50 13.41 -1.15
C GLU A 161 19.36 12.79 -2.27
N ASP A 162 19.60 11.48 -2.21
CA ASP A 162 20.20 10.73 -3.30
C ASP A 162 19.19 10.58 -4.45
N ILE A 163 19.60 11.04 -5.64
CA ILE A 163 18.79 11.14 -6.87
C ILE A 163 18.11 9.82 -7.25
N ASN A 164 18.67 8.68 -6.83
CA ASN A 164 18.18 7.36 -7.20
C ASN A 164 17.68 6.53 -6.01
N SER A 165 17.21 7.16 -4.94
CA SER A 165 16.68 6.42 -3.79
C SER A 165 15.35 7.00 -3.33
N CYS A 166 14.48 6.15 -2.80
CA CYS A 166 13.20 6.57 -2.22
C CYS A 166 12.85 5.78 -0.95
N ILE A 167 11.99 6.36 -0.13
CA ILE A 167 11.29 5.64 0.94
C ILE A 167 9.90 5.32 0.43
N VAL A 168 9.52 4.05 0.51
CA VAL A 168 8.16 3.60 0.22
C VAL A 168 7.52 3.13 1.52
N THR A 169 6.40 3.75 1.86
CA THR A 169 5.52 3.29 2.93
C THR A 169 4.22 2.79 2.33
N TYR A 170 3.87 1.53 2.59
CA TYR A 170 2.58 0.95 2.21
C TYR A 170 1.79 0.62 3.47
N VAL A 171 0.52 1.02 3.49
CA VAL A 171 -0.43 0.72 4.57
C VAL A 171 -1.60 -0.06 4.00
N VAL A 172 -2.12 -1.01 4.77
CA VAL A 172 -3.36 -1.73 4.43
C VAL A 172 -4.14 -2.12 5.68
N GLN A 173 -5.45 -1.91 5.61
CA GLN A 173 -6.45 -2.44 6.54
C GLN A 173 -7.64 -2.95 5.73
N LEU A 174 -7.82 -4.26 5.77
CA LEU A 174 -8.75 -4.98 4.91
C LEU A 174 -9.70 -5.83 5.74
N ASP A 175 -11.00 -5.70 5.48
CA ASP A 175 -11.99 -6.72 5.79
C ASP A 175 -12.23 -7.58 4.53
N PRO A 176 -11.72 -8.82 4.49
CA PRO A 176 -11.93 -9.70 3.34
C PRO A 176 -13.38 -10.19 3.20
N ALA A 177 -14.24 -9.94 4.20
CA ALA A 177 -15.60 -10.44 4.34
C ALA A 177 -15.72 -11.98 4.26
N GLY A 178 -16.94 -12.47 4.54
CA GLY A 178 -17.22 -13.90 4.62
C GLY A 178 -16.53 -14.58 5.80
N TRP A 179 -16.64 -15.91 5.86
CA TRP A 179 -15.98 -16.68 6.92
C TRP A 179 -14.51 -16.93 6.57
N LEU A 180 -13.62 -16.47 7.44
CA LEU A 180 -12.17 -16.66 7.32
C LEU A 180 -11.53 -16.94 8.69
N PRO A 181 -10.66 -17.96 8.79
CA PRO A 181 -9.89 -18.18 10.02
C PRO A 181 -9.00 -16.98 10.36
N LYS A 182 -8.92 -16.60 11.65
CA LYS A 182 -8.11 -15.45 12.10
C LYS A 182 -6.65 -15.54 11.67
N TRP A 183 -6.05 -16.73 11.71
CA TRP A 183 -4.67 -16.94 11.27
C TRP A 183 -4.48 -16.63 9.78
N PHE A 184 -5.50 -16.90 8.96
CA PHE A 184 -5.47 -16.63 7.53
C PHE A 184 -5.53 -15.13 7.25
N VAL A 185 -6.41 -14.39 7.94
CA VAL A 185 -6.51 -12.92 7.82
C VAL A 185 -5.19 -12.25 8.19
N ASN A 186 -4.53 -12.70 9.27
CA ASN A 186 -3.23 -12.16 9.67
C ASN A 186 -2.13 -12.45 8.63
N ARG A 187 -2.09 -13.67 8.07
CA ARG A 187 -1.12 -14.06 7.04
C ARG A 187 -1.35 -13.33 5.72
N LEU A 188 -2.61 -13.13 5.33
CA LEU A 188 -3.00 -12.36 4.15
C LEU A 188 -2.46 -10.94 4.25
N ASN A 189 -2.75 -10.24 5.34
CA ASN A 189 -2.30 -8.86 5.52
C ASN A 189 -0.78 -8.73 5.59
N THR A 190 -0.08 -9.70 6.16
CA THR A 190 1.40 -9.72 6.15
C THR A 190 1.95 -9.90 4.74
N LYS A 191 1.32 -10.76 3.90
CA LYS A 191 1.69 -10.90 2.49
C LYS A 191 1.43 -9.61 1.71
N LEU A 192 0.29 -8.96 1.95
CA LEU A 192 -0.08 -7.71 1.27
C LEU A 192 0.96 -6.62 1.49
N VAL A 193 1.57 -6.53 2.67
CA VAL A 193 2.60 -5.50 2.93
C VAL A 193 4.00 -5.82 2.42
N MET A 194 4.24 -7.06 1.95
CA MET A 194 5.49 -7.46 1.30
C MET A 194 5.55 -7.14 -0.20
N ILE A 195 4.43 -6.69 -0.77
CA ILE A 195 4.28 -6.22 -2.15
C ILE A 195 5.39 -5.27 -2.64
N ILE A 196 5.96 -4.44 -1.75
CA ILE A 196 7.04 -3.51 -2.11
C ILE A 196 8.24 -4.30 -2.68
N GLU A 197 8.47 -5.53 -2.22
CA GLU A 197 9.54 -6.39 -2.72
C GLU A 197 9.33 -6.81 -4.17
N ASP A 198 8.11 -7.27 -4.48
CA ASP A 198 7.75 -7.72 -5.82
C ASP A 198 7.78 -6.55 -6.80
N LEU A 199 7.29 -5.38 -6.38
CA LEU A 199 7.36 -4.13 -7.14
C LEU A 199 8.80 -3.69 -7.38
N ARG A 200 9.65 -3.72 -6.35
CA ARG A 200 11.07 -3.39 -6.49
C ARG A 200 11.76 -4.31 -7.51
N LYS A 201 11.51 -5.62 -7.45
CA LYS A 201 12.04 -6.58 -8.42
C LYS A 201 11.57 -6.25 -9.84
N LEU A 202 10.29 -5.90 -9.99
CA LEU A 202 9.73 -5.49 -11.27
C LEU A 202 10.43 -4.24 -11.84
N VAL A 203 10.63 -3.19 -11.02
CA VAL A 203 11.43 -2.01 -11.43
C VAL A 203 12.79 -2.42 -11.96
N GLN A 204 13.50 -3.28 -11.22
CA GLN A 204 14.85 -3.71 -11.58
C GLN A 204 14.90 -4.52 -12.88
N THR A 205 13.82 -5.21 -13.24
CA THR A 205 13.71 -5.94 -14.51
C THR A 205 13.24 -5.08 -15.69
N THR A 206 12.57 -3.95 -15.42
CA THR A 206 12.00 -3.07 -16.46
C THR A 206 12.87 -1.84 -16.74
N ALA A 207 13.76 -1.45 -15.83
CA ALA A 207 14.69 -0.35 -16.07
C ALA A 207 15.67 -0.70 -17.20
N PRO A 208 15.79 0.11 -18.26
CA PRO A 208 16.88 -0.06 -19.22
C PRO A 208 18.21 0.19 -18.50
N HIS A 209 19.19 -0.67 -18.77
CA HIS A 209 20.58 -0.48 -18.36
C HIS A 209 21.16 0.85 -18.87
#